data_AF-A0A921FJP4-F1
#
_entry.id   AF-A0A921FJP4-F1
#
_cell.length_a   1.000
_cell.length_b   1.000
_cell.length_c   1.000
_cell.angle_alpha   90.00
_cell.angle_beta   90.00
_cell.angle_gamma   90.00
#
_symmetry.space_group_name_H-M   'P 1'
#
loop_
_entity.id
_entity.type
_entity.pdbx_description
1 polymer ?
#
loop_
_entity_poly.entity_id
_entity_poly.type
_entity_poly.pdbx_seq_one_letter_code
_entity_poly.pdbx_strand_id
1 'polypeptide(L)'
;MARIDHTNVMRDRLLNLVLEFAEERPDRLYSMGFPENWERQELWNDIYARNPRRVAQARMLRDVELLYTKDAAANLTVKPKESARRSLLNYYRKHGAVLSVPGTTAHRYPAFQFNKVTGDVNELAVLANRRLMYGGTTSEEIRWEALSWWVSSVEITNEHVSRIEALLSGRLTKEMLDQALPPLADE
;
A
#
# COMPACT_ATOMS: atom_id res chain seq x y z
N MET A 1 8.58 18.98 0.15
CA MET A 1 8.96 17.79 0.97
C MET A 1 10.36 17.38 0.53
N ALA A 2 11.39 17.72 1.31
CA ALA A 2 12.78 17.43 0.99
C ALA A 2 12.96 15.90 0.92
N ARG A 3 13.31 15.38 -0.26
CA ARG A 3 13.50 13.95 -0.49
C ARG A 3 14.95 13.74 -0.90
N ILE A 4 15.67 12.91 -0.15
CA ILE A 4 17.08 12.61 -0.37
C ILE A 4 17.20 11.84 -1.70
N ASP A 5 17.92 12.47 -2.62
CA ASP A 5 18.13 12.12 -4.03
C ASP A 5 19.39 12.91 -4.43
N HIS A 6 20.28 12.36 -5.26
CA HIS A 6 21.56 12.99 -5.64
C HIS A 6 21.41 14.25 -6.52
N THR A 7 20.22 14.50 -7.08
CA THR A 7 19.88 15.77 -7.75
C THR A 7 19.46 16.85 -6.76
N ASN A 8 19.30 16.49 -5.48
CA ASN A 8 18.85 17.41 -4.45
C ASN A 8 20.05 18.16 -3.87
N VAL A 9 20.30 19.39 -4.34
CA VAL A 9 21.30 20.33 -3.81
C VAL A 9 21.21 20.49 -2.29
N MET A 10 20.03 20.31 -1.69
CA MET A 10 19.83 20.35 -0.25
C MET A 10 20.50 19.15 0.45
N ARG A 11 20.50 17.95 -0.15
CA ARG A 11 21.20 16.77 0.38
C ARG A 11 22.68 17.08 0.55
N ASP A 12 23.33 17.53 -0.52
CA ASP A 12 24.78 17.73 -0.51
C ASP A 12 25.16 18.87 0.45
N ARG A 13 24.32 19.92 0.51
CA ARG A 13 24.48 20.98 1.49
C ARG A 13 24.34 20.49 2.94
N LEU A 14 23.36 19.64 3.23
CA LEU A 14 23.19 19.05 4.57
C LEU A 14 24.33 18.10 4.91
N LEU A 15 24.77 17.28 3.95
CA LEU A 15 25.88 16.37 4.13
C LEU A 15 27.15 17.16 4.45
N ASN A 16 27.46 18.19 3.69
CA ASN A 16 28.62 19.05 3.95
C ASN A 16 28.53 19.75 5.30
N LEU A 17 27.36 20.26 5.70
CA LEU A 17 27.17 20.84 7.03
C LEU A 17 27.40 19.82 8.16
N VAL A 18 26.97 18.57 7.97
CA VAL A 18 27.20 17.50 8.94
C VAL A 18 28.68 17.12 8.97
N LEU A 19 29.36 17.03 7.82
CA LEU A 19 30.78 16.72 7.73
C LEU A 19 31.66 17.84 8.33
N GLU A 20 31.39 19.11 8.02
CA GLU A 20 32.08 20.26 8.63
C GLU A 20 31.89 20.27 10.15
N PHE A 21 30.66 20.01 10.63
CA PHE A 21 30.40 19.91 12.06
C PHE A 21 31.10 18.70 12.72
N ALA A 22 31.18 17.58 11.99
CA ALA A 22 31.83 16.35 12.44
C ALA A 22 33.35 16.51 12.57
N GLU A 23 33.99 17.24 11.65
CA GLU A 23 35.44 17.50 11.69
C GLU A 23 35.82 18.34 12.92
N GLU A 24 35.01 19.33 13.29
CA GLU A 24 35.28 20.17 14.46
C GLU A 24 34.97 19.48 15.79
N ARG A 25 33.96 18.58 15.83
CA ARG A 25 33.43 17.97 17.06
C ARG A 25 32.91 16.54 16.84
N PRO A 26 33.79 15.56 16.55
CA PRO A 26 33.38 14.22 16.15
C PRO A 26 32.57 13.49 17.25
N ASP A 27 32.94 13.71 18.50
CA ASP A 27 32.29 13.17 19.70
C ASP A 27 30.85 13.69 19.93
N ARG A 28 30.48 14.83 19.31
CA ARG A 28 29.11 15.34 19.40
C ARG A 28 28.13 14.64 18.45
N LEU A 29 28.59 14.01 17.38
CA LEU A 29 27.69 13.30 16.46
C LEU A 29 26.95 12.16 17.17
N TYR A 30 27.65 11.43 18.06
CA TYR A 30 27.03 10.40 18.88
C TYR A 30 25.94 10.99 19.80
N SER A 31 26.20 12.15 20.41
CA SER A 31 25.22 12.85 21.24
C SER A 31 24.01 13.40 20.46
N MET A 32 24.15 13.56 19.13
CA MET A 32 23.08 13.95 18.22
C MET A 32 22.30 12.75 17.66
N GLY A 33 22.65 11.53 18.08
CA GLY A 33 21.98 10.30 17.65
C GLY A 33 22.50 9.71 16.35
N PHE A 34 23.66 10.17 15.84
CA PHE A 34 24.33 9.47 14.76
C PHE A 34 24.97 8.19 15.32
N PRO A 35 24.64 7.02 14.76
CA PRO A 35 25.25 5.77 15.19
C PRO A 35 26.75 5.72 14.81
N GLU A 36 27.50 4.85 15.46
CA GLU A 36 28.88 4.56 15.05
C GLU A 36 28.92 4.12 13.58
N ASN A 37 29.94 4.57 12.85
CA ASN A 37 30.09 4.33 11.41
C ASN A 37 28.92 4.83 10.55
N TRP A 38 28.20 5.89 10.97
CA TRP A 38 27.10 6.46 10.18
C TRP A 38 27.51 6.76 8.74
N GLU A 39 28.72 7.28 8.51
CA GLU A 39 29.29 7.59 7.18
C GLU A 39 29.33 6.39 6.23
N ARG A 40 29.41 5.17 6.79
CA ARG A 40 29.45 3.92 6.03
C ARG A 40 28.06 3.36 5.71
N GLN A 41 26.99 3.98 6.22
CA GLN A 41 25.64 3.54 5.89
C GLN A 41 25.31 3.90 4.45
N GLU A 42 24.59 3.01 3.78
CA GLU A 42 24.24 3.11 2.37
C GLU A 42 23.62 4.46 2.00
N LEU A 43 22.84 5.08 2.90
CA LEU A 43 22.14 6.35 2.67
C LEU A 43 23.07 7.57 2.50
N TRP A 44 24.31 7.48 2.98
CA TRP A 44 25.34 8.51 2.85
C TRP A 44 26.28 8.27 1.68
N ASN A 45 26.19 7.11 1.03
CA ASN A 45 26.99 6.77 -0.13
C ASN A 45 26.65 7.69 -1.32
N ASP A 46 27.64 8.07 -2.13
CA ASP A 46 27.46 8.94 -3.28
C ASP A 46 26.53 8.33 -4.34
N ILE A 47 26.60 7.01 -4.52
CA ILE A 47 25.74 6.21 -5.40
C ILE A 47 24.39 5.82 -4.77
N TYR A 48 24.05 6.32 -3.58
CA TYR A 48 22.78 6.00 -2.93
C TYR A 48 21.59 6.34 -3.84
N ALA A 49 20.80 5.31 -4.15
CA ALA A 49 19.51 5.45 -4.81
C ALA A 49 18.43 4.85 -3.92
N ARG A 50 17.28 5.52 -3.85
CA ARG A 50 16.12 4.96 -3.16
C ARG A 50 15.72 3.65 -3.85
N ASN A 51 15.42 2.63 -3.06
CA ASN A 51 14.95 1.36 -3.58
C ASN A 51 13.71 1.59 -4.50
N PRO A 52 13.81 1.25 -5.80
CA PRO A 52 12.77 1.59 -6.78
C PRO A 52 11.43 0.90 -6.46
N ARG A 53 11.46 -0.32 -5.91
CA ARG A 53 10.24 -1.02 -5.47
C ARG A 53 9.53 -0.25 -4.35
N ARG A 54 10.27 0.22 -3.34
CA ARG A 54 9.70 1.02 -2.23
C ARG A 54 9.15 2.36 -2.72
N VAL A 55 9.81 2.98 -3.71
CA VAL A 55 9.31 4.22 -4.33
C VAL A 55 8.00 3.98 -5.07
N ALA A 56 7.89 2.88 -5.83
CA ALA A 56 6.67 2.50 -6.52
C ALA A 56 5.53 2.22 -5.53
N GLN A 57 5.80 1.44 -4.47
CA GLN A 57 4.85 1.17 -3.39
C GLN A 57 4.34 2.47 -2.73
N ALA A 58 5.25 3.39 -2.40
CA ALA A 58 4.88 4.67 -1.80
C ALA A 58 4.06 5.58 -2.73
N ARG A 59 4.21 5.44 -4.06
CA ARG A 59 3.35 6.12 -5.04
C ARG A 59 1.95 5.51 -5.04
N MET A 60 1.85 4.18 -5.15
CA MET A 60 0.54 3.48 -5.12
C MET A 60 -0.26 3.82 -3.86
N LEU A 61 0.39 3.89 -2.70
CA LEU A 61 -0.29 4.24 -1.45
C LEU A 61 -0.75 5.71 -1.35
N ARG A 62 -0.19 6.62 -2.15
CA ARG A 62 -0.59 8.04 -2.09
C ARG A 62 -1.98 8.26 -2.68
N ASP A 63 -2.31 7.50 -3.71
CA ASP A 63 -3.51 7.71 -4.51
C ASP A 63 -4.68 6.83 -4.00
N VAL A 64 -4.48 6.12 -2.89
CA VAL A 64 -5.45 5.20 -2.30
C VAL A 64 -5.71 5.58 -0.85
N GLU A 65 -6.98 5.80 -0.51
CA GLU A 65 -7.38 5.96 0.89
C GLU A 65 -7.18 4.65 1.65
N LEU A 66 -6.43 4.70 2.76
CA LEU A 66 -6.04 3.53 3.55
C LEU A 66 -6.63 3.61 4.96
N LEU A 67 -7.30 2.52 5.36
CA LEU A 67 -7.87 2.34 6.67
C LEU A 67 -6.95 1.51 7.57
N TYR A 68 -6.94 1.86 8.86
CA TYR A 68 -6.39 0.99 9.89
C TYR A 68 -7.36 -0.16 10.17
N THR A 69 -6.89 -1.24 10.81
CA THR A 69 -7.72 -2.40 11.17
C THR A 69 -9.01 -2.02 11.91
N LYS A 70 -8.93 -1.03 12.82
CA LYS A 70 -10.11 -0.56 13.58
C LYS A 70 -11.16 0.05 12.65
N ASP A 71 -10.74 0.94 11.75
CA ASP A 71 -11.65 1.67 10.85
C ASP A 71 -12.18 0.74 9.75
N ALA A 72 -11.35 -0.16 9.22
CA ALA A 72 -11.77 -1.19 8.28
C ALA A 72 -12.85 -2.10 8.88
N ALA A 73 -12.66 -2.55 10.14
CA ALA A 73 -13.68 -3.33 10.83
C ALA A 73 -14.95 -2.51 11.11
N ALA A 74 -14.82 -1.20 11.39
CA ALA A 74 -15.97 -0.33 11.64
C ALA A 74 -16.90 -0.21 10.41
N ASN A 75 -16.38 -0.37 9.19
CA ASN A 75 -17.17 -0.36 7.95
C ASN A 75 -18.00 -1.64 7.73
N LEU A 76 -17.73 -2.72 8.47
CA LEU A 76 -18.47 -3.99 8.35
C LEU A 76 -19.72 -4.01 9.24
N THR A 77 -20.65 -3.06 9.02
CA THR A 77 -21.86 -2.90 9.85
C THR A 77 -22.89 -4.03 9.69
N VAL A 78 -22.70 -4.95 8.73
CA VAL A 78 -23.45 -6.22 8.63
C VAL A 78 -23.39 -7.05 9.91
N LYS A 79 -22.35 -6.87 10.75
CA LYS A 79 -22.30 -7.41 12.10
C LYS A 79 -22.55 -6.31 13.15
N PRO A 80 -23.39 -6.55 14.17
CA PRO A 80 -23.73 -5.51 15.15
C PRO A 80 -22.60 -5.23 16.16
N LYS A 81 -21.84 -6.25 16.56
CA LYS A 81 -20.80 -6.16 17.60
C LYS A 81 -19.42 -5.97 17.00
N GLU A 82 -18.60 -5.08 17.57
CA GLU A 82 -17.22 -4.81 17.13
C GLU A 82 -16.37 -6.09 17.04
N SER A 83 -16.45 -6.98 18.04
CA SER A 83 -15.72 -8.25 18.04
C SER A 83 -16.08 -9.13 16.84
N ALA A 84 -17.36 -9.18 16.47
CA ALA A 84 -17.83 -9.91 15.29
C ALA A 84 -17.34 -9.26 13.99
N ARG A 85 -17.29 -7.92 13.92
CA ARG A 85 -16.73 -7.18 12.77
C ARG A 85 -15.25 -7.48 12.57
N ARG A 86 -14.46 -7.46 13.65
CA ARG A 86 -13.03 -7.80 13.62
C ARG A 86 -12.80 -9.25 13.21
N SER A 87 -13.60 -10.19 13.72
CA SER A 87 -13.55 -11.58 13.29
C SER A 87 -13.91 -11.74 11.81
N LEU A 88 -14.91 -11.01 11.32
CA LEU A 88 -15.30 -11.02 9.91
C LEU A 88 -14.19 -10.44 9.00
N LEU A 89 -13.59 -9.31 9.38
CA LEU A 89 -12.46 -8.74 8.65
C LEU A 89 -11.28 -9.72 8.57
N ASN A 90 -10.98 -10.40 9.68
CA ASN A 90 -9.95 -11.44 9.72
C ASN A 90 -10.30 -12.63 8.83
N TYR A 91 -11.56 -13.04 8.81
CA TYR A 91 -12.06 -14.09 7.92
C TYR A 91 -11.85 -13.68 6.45
N TYR A 92 -12.32 -12.50 6.04
CA TYR A 92 -12.13 -12.01 4.67
C TYR A 92 -10.67 -11.89 4.26
N ARG A 93 -9.82 -11.38 5.14
CA ARG A 93 -8.37 -11.26 4.87
C ARG A 93 -7.72 -12.63 4.66
N LYS A 94 -8.11 -13.65 5.44
CA LYS A 94 -7.57 -15.02 5.32
C LYS A 94 -7.97 -15.70 4.02
N HIS A 95 -9.17 -15.41 3.51
CA HIS A 95 -9.72 -16.00 2.29
C HIS A 95 -9.53 -15.10 1.05
N GLY A 96 -8.63 -14.12 1.11
CA GLY A 96 -8.36 -13.23 -0.02
C GLY A 96 -9.54 -12.36 -0.46
N ALA A 97 -10.62 -12.28 0.32
CA ALA A 97 -11.79 -11.46 -0.01
C ALA A 97 -11.55 -9.96 0.21
N VAL A 98 -10.59 -9.63 1.08
CA VAL A 98 -10.20 -8.25 1.40
C VAL A 98 -8.71 -8.08 1.13
N LEU A 99 -8.37 -7.08 0.33
CA LEU A 99 -7.02 -6.63 0.12
C LEU A 99 -6.53 -5.88 1.37
N SER A 100 -5.35 -6.29 1.82
CA SER A 100 -4.61 -5.59 2.85
C SER A 100 -3.16 -5.49 2.42
N VAL A 101 -2.58 -4.30 2.54
CA VAL A 101 -1.16 -4.06 2.24
C VAL A 101 -0.32 -4.01 3.51
N PRO A 102 0.93 -4.49 3.49
CA PRO A 102 1.83 -4.41 4.64
C PRO A 102 2.10 -2.94 4.98
N GLY A 103 2.01 -2.61 6.27
CA GLY A 103 2.50 -1.35 6.82
C GLY A 103 3.62 -1.61 7.82
N THR A 104 4.29 -0.55 8.28
CA THR A 104 5.45 -0.67 9.18
C THR A 104 5.14 -1.38 10.50
N THR A 105 3.92 -1.21 11.02
CA THR A 105 3.46 -1.76 12.31
C THR A 105 2.23 -2.64 12.20
N ALA A 106 1.40 -2.43 11.17
CA ALA A 106 0.17 -3.16 10.96
C ALA A 106 -0.25 -3.06 9.50
N HIS A 107 -1.02 -4.04 9.04
CA HIS A 107 -1.67 -3.97 7.75
C HIS A 107 -2.58 -2.74 7.61
N ARG A 108 -2.68 -2.25 6.38
CA ARG A 108 -3.60 -1.19 5.96
C ARG A 108 -4.57 -1.76 4.93
N TYR A 109 -5.79 -1.25 4.91
CA TYR A 109 -6.86 -1.75 4.06
C TYR A 109 -7.31 -0.63 3.13
N PRO A 110 -7.21 -0.77 1.80
CA PRO A 110 -7.79 0.20 0.88
C PRO A 110 -9.29 0.40 1.14
N ALA A 111 -9.75 1.65 1.21
CA ALA A 111 -11.13 1.98 1.60
C ALA A 111 -12.16 1.61 0.52
N PHE A 112 -11.77 1.65 -0.76
CA PHE A 112 -12.68 1.46 -1.90
C PHE A 112 -13.41 0.10 -1.90
N GLN A 113 -12.85 -0.91 -1.24
CA GLN A 113 -13.43 -2.26 -1.21
C GLN A 113 -14.64 -2.35 -0.28
N PHE A 114 -14.86 -1.38 0.62
CA PHE A 114 -15.97 -1.39 1.57
C PHE A 114 -17.17 -0.64 0.99
N ASN A 115 -18.32 -1.31 0.96
CA ASN A 115 -19.58 -0.74 0.52
C ASN A 115 -20.35 -0.19 1.74
N LYS A 116 -20.42 1.15 1.82
CA LYS A 116 -21.12 1.86 2.91
C LYS A 116 -22.64 1.63 2.91
N VAL A 117 -23.23 1.28 1.76
CA VAL A 117 -24.68 1.05 1.63
C VAL A 117 -25.06 -0.30 2.22
N THR A 118 -24.32 -1.36 1.87
CA THR A 118 -24.58 -2.70 2.40
C THR A 118 -23.98 -2.92 3.79
N GLY A 119 -22.98 -2.13 4.17
CA GLY A 119 -22.23 -2.33 5.40
C GLY A 119 -21.32 -3.55 5.34
N ASP A 120 -20.89 -3.94 4.15
CA ASP A 120 -20.02 -5.10 3.90
C ASP A 120 -19.01 -4.77 2.78
N VAL A 121 -18.21 -5.76 2.35
CA VAL A 121 -17.28 -5.62 1.23
C VAL A 121 -18.04 -5.68 -0.10
N ASN A 122 -17.63 -4.86 -1.07
CA ASN A 122 -18.19 -4.89 -2.42
C ASN A 122 -17.94 -6.25 -3.08
N GLU A 123 -18.98 -6.88 -3.64
CA GLU A 123 -18.91 -8.22 -4.23
C GLU A 123 -17.89 -8.32 -5.38
N LEU A 124 -17.81 -7.30 -6.24
CA LEU A 124 -16.81 -7.25 -7.31
C LEU A 124 -15.39 -7.11 -6.75
N ALA A 125 -15.24 -6.36 -5.65
CA ALA A 125 -13.96 -6.27 -4.97
C ALA A 125 -13.56 -7.62 -4.34
N VAL A 126 -14.51 -8.33 -3.71
CA VAL A 126 -14.29 -9.69 -3.20
C VAL A 126 -13.84 -10.62 -4.31
N LEU A 127 -14.56 -10.62 -5.44
CA LEU A 127 -14.27 -11.47 -6.57
C LEU A 127 -12.87 -11.23 -7.13
N ALA A 128 -12.55 -9.98 -7.45
CA ALA A 128 -11.24 -9.61 -7.98
C ALA A 128 -10.12 -9.91 -6.98
N ASN A 129 -10.29 -9.57 -5.71
CA ASN A 129 -9.29 -9.82 -4.67
C ASN A 129 -9.02 -11.31 -4.48
N ARG A 130 -10.06 -12.15 -4.49
CA ARG A 130 -9.91 -13.60 -4.39
C ARG A 130 -9.09 -14.13 -5.56
N ARG A 131 -9.40 -13.73 -6.80
CA ARG A 131 -8.65 -14.17 -7.99
C ARG A 131 -7.20 -13.68 -7.97
N LEU A 132 -6.96 -12.41 -7.65
CA LEU A 132 -5.62 -11.81 -7.55
C LEU A 132 -4.75 -12.43 -6.45
N MET A 133 -5.36 -12.88 -5.35
CA MET A 133 -4.66 -13.46 -4.20
C MET A 133 -4.85 -14.98 -4.10
N TYR A 134 -5.27 -15.65 -5.19
CA TYR A 134 -5.42 -17.10 -5.26
C TYR A 134 -6.25 -17.72 -4.11
N GLY A 135 -7.33 -17.04 -3.72
CA GLY A 135 -8.28 -17.50 -2.70
C GLY A 135 -7.78 -17.40 -1.24
N GLY A 136 -6.59 -16.84 -0.97
CA GLY A 136 -6.13 -16.73 0.42
C GLY A 136 -4.65 -16.51 0.64
N THR A 137 -4.12 -17.14 1.70
CA THR A 137 -2.75 -16.99 2.24
C THR A 137 -1.71 -16.77 1.14
N THR A 138 -1.27 -15.52 1.04
CA THR A 138 -0.43 -15.05 -0.06
C THR A 138 0.72 -14.18 0.45
N SER A 139 1.79 -14.07 -0.34
CA SER A 139 2.98 -13.29 0.00
C SER A 139 2.69 -11.80 0.04
N GLU A 140 3.57 -11.01 0.64
CA GLU A 140 3.47 -9.55 0.59
C GLU A 140 3.59 -9.02 -0.85
N GLU A 141 4.39 -9.67 -1.68
CA GLU A 141 4.58 -9.31 -3.09
C GLU A 141 3.25 -9.39 -3.86
N ILE A 142 2.50 -10.47 -3.71
CA ILE A 142 1.20 -10.65 -4.36
C ILE A 142 0.18 -9.60 -3.87
N ARG A 143 0.26 -9.16 -2.60
CA ARG A 143 -0.62 -8.07 -2.10
C ARG A 143 -0.29 -6.74 -2.76
N TRP A 144 0.98 -6.48 -3.07
CA TRP A 144 1.38 -5.30 -3.81
C TRP A 144 1.00 -5.39 -5.29
N GLU A 145 1.09 -6.56 -5.90
CA GLU A 145 0.62 -6.81 -7.26
C GLU A 145 -0.90 -6.62 -7.37
N ALA A 146 -1.66 -7.15 -6.41
CA ALA A 146 -3.10 -6.93 -6.34
C ALA A 146 -3.45 -5.44 -6.22
N LEU A 147 -2.74 -4.68 -5.36
CA LEU A 147 -2.93 -3.24 -5.28
C LEU A 147 -2.57 -2.54 -6.60
N SER A 148 -1.45 -2.94 -7.23
CA SER A 148 -0.98 -2.42 -8.51
C SER A 148 -2.04 -2.61 -9.60
N TRP A 149 -2.68 -3.78 -9.64
CA TRP A 149 -3.78 -4.07 -10.55
C TRP A 149 -4.95 -3.10 -10.35
N TRP A 150 -5.36 -2.86 -9.11
CA TRP A 150 -6.46 -1.92 -8.79
C TRP A 150 -6.18 -0.48 -9.21
N VAL A 151 -4.96 0.01 -8.97
CA VAL A 151 -4.59 1.38 -9.34
C VAL A 151 -4.27 1.54 -10.83
N SER A 152 -4.01 0.43 -11.53
CA SER A 152 -3.73 0.47 -12.97
C SER A 152 -4.98 0.85 -13.78
N SER A 153 -4.74 1.59 -14.87
CA SER A 153 -5.79 2.03 -15.78
C SER A 153 -6.38 0.86 -16.56
N VAL A 154 -7.67 0.98 -16.85
CA VAL A 154 -8.42 0.16 -17.79
C VAL A 154 -9.16 1.10 -18.74
N GLU A 155 -9.29 0.69 -20.00
CA GLU A 155 -10.09 1.43 -20.97
C GLU A 155 -11.57 1.05 -20.81
N ILE A 156 -12.40 2.03 -20.50
CA ILE A 156 -13.85 1.87 -20.35
C ILE A 156 -14.50 2.97 -21.15
N THR A 157 -15.25 2.60 -22.20
CA THR A 157 -16.00 3.55 -23.03
C THR A 157 -15.11 4.67 -23.63
N ASN A 158 -13.89 4.32 -24.07
CA ASN A 158 -12.86 5.23 -24.59
C ASN A 158 -12.23 6.20 -23.55
N GLU A 159 -12.43 5.96 -22.25
CA GLU A 159 -11.73 6.66 -21.18
C GLU A 159 -10.75 5.72 -20.46
N HIS A 160 -9.55 6.21 -20.14
CA HIS A 160 -8.62 5.51 -19.26
C HIS A 160 -8.88 5.91 -17.82
N VAL A 161 -9.46 4.98 -17.04
CA VAL A 161 -9.72 5.17 -15.61
C VAL A 161 -9.11 4.05 -14.80
N SER A 162 -8.76 4.32 -13.55
CA SER A 162 -8.32 3.25 -12.65
C SER A 162 -9.47 2.27 -12.39
N ARG A 163 -9.14 1.01 -12.08
CA ARG A 163 -10.18 0.02 -11.72
C ARG A 163 -10.87 0.38 -10.40
N ILE A 164 -10.19 1.11 -9.52
CA ILE A 164 -10.80 1.73 -8.34
C ILE A 164 -11.89 2.72 -8.74
N GLU A 165 -11.59 3.67 -9.62
CA GLU A 165 -12.59 4.64 -10.10
C GLU A 165 -13.74 3.94 -10.83
N ALA A 166 -13.44 2.96 -11.67
CA ALA A 166 -14.46 2.17 -12.35
C ALA A 166 -15.39 1.45 -11.36
N LEU A 167 -14.84 0.88 -10.28
CA LEU A 167 -15.63 0.26 -9.22
C LEU A 167 -16.50 1.29 -8.50
N LEU A 168 -15.91 2.42 -8.08
CA LEU A 168 -16.62 3.46 -7.32
C LEU A 168 -17.71 4.15 -8.15
N SER A 169 -17.53 4.27 -9.47
CA SER A 169 -18.53 4.81 -10.39
C SER A 169 -19.55 3.77 -10.88
N GLY A 170 -19.47 2.51 -10.42
CA GLY A 170 -20.35 1.43 -10.87
C GLY A 170 -20.17 1.02 -12.34
N ARG A 171 -19.02 1.33 -12.95
CA ARG A 171 -18.69 1.00 -14.35
C ARG A 171 -17.94 -0.32 -14.49
N LEU A 172 -17.33 -0.80 -13.41
CA LEU A 172 -16.69 -2.12 -13.39
C LEU A 172 -17.77 -3.21 -13.33
N THR A 173 -17.76 -4.15 -14.27
CA THR A 173 -18.71 -5.27 -14.30
C THR A 173 -18.03 -6.62 -14.04
N LYS A 174 -18.83 -7.65 -13.77
CA LYS A 174 -18.30 -9.01 -13.59
C LYS A 174 -17.66 -9.54 -14.87
N GLU A 175 -18.25 -9.26 -16.03
CA GLU A 175 -17.74 -9.71 -17.33
C GLU A 175 -16.34 -9.14 -17.61
N MET A 176 -16.12 -7.88 -17.25
CA MET A 176 -14.79 -7.26 -17.34
C MET A 176 -13.77 -7.94 -16.42
N LEU A 177 -14.19 -8.35 -15.22
CA LEU A 177 -13.34 -9.13 -14.32
C LEU A 177 -13.04 -10.52 -14.88
N ASP A 178 -14.03 -11.19 -15.45
CA ASP A 178 -13.90 -12.52 -16.07
C ASP A 178 -12.94 -12.52 -17.26
N GLN A 179 -12.92 -11.42 -18.03
CA GLN A 179 -11.95 -11.23 -19.12
C GLN A 179 -10.54 -10.95 -18.61
N ALA A 180 -10.40 -10.23 -17.50
CA ALA A 180 -9.11 -9.77 -17.00
C ALA A 180 -8.44 -10.75 -16.02
N LEU A 181 -9.22 -11.55 -15.30
CA LEU A 181 -8.76 -12.42 -14.22
C LEU A 181 -9.44 -13.79 -14.35
N PRO A 182 -8.66 -14.88 -14.50
CA PRO A 182 -9.24 -16.21 -14.60
C PRO A 182 -9.99 -16.58 -13.32
N PRO A 183 -11.12 -17.29 -13.42
CA PRO A 183 -11.87 -17.75 -12.25
C PRO A 183 -11.07 -18.78 -11.45
N LEU A 184 -11.36 -18.86 -10.15
CA LEU A 184 -10.83 -19.91 -9.29
C LEU A 184 -11.68 -21.18 -9.43
N ALA A 185 -11.10 -22.33 -9.06
CA ALA A 185 -11.82 -23.60 -9.10
C ALA A 185 -12.95 -23.71 -8.06
N ASP A 186 -12.92 -22.87 -7.02
CA ASP A 186 -13.88 -22.84 -5.92
C ASP A 186 -14.86 -21.65 -5.99
N GLU A 187 -14.94 -21.01 -7.15
CA GLU A 187 -15.87 -19.91 -7.43
C GLU A 187 -17.28 -20.37 -7.83
#